data_AF-A0A3D3NTJ7-F1
#
_entry.id   AF-A0A3D3NTJ7-F1
#
_cell.length_a   1.000
_cell.length_b   1.000
_cell.length_c   1.000
_cell.angle_alpha   90.00
_cell.angle_beta   90.00
_cell.angle_gamma   90.00
#
_symmetry.space_group_name_H-M   'P 1'
#
loop_
_entity.id
_entity.type
_entity.pdbx_description
1 polymer ?
#
loop_
_entity_poly.entity_id
_entity_poly.type
_entity_poly.pdbx_seq_one_letter_code
_entity_poly.pdbx_strand_id
1 'polypeptide(L)'
;FLVGLELSFDKIRDVGKVAVVAGIGQVVFTAAGGLILCWLLGFPLMEAVFLSVGLTFSSTVVVVKLLDEKGELDSLYGRIAVGIFLVQDLVAILILTFLAGLGGG
;
A
#
# COMPACT_ATOMS: atom_id res chain seq x y z
N PHE A 1 -5.60 -9.10 -16.09
CA PHE A 1 -6.91 -8.51 -16.41
C PHE A 1 -8.07 -9.37 -15.92
N LEU A 2 -8.02 -10.71 -16.08
CA LEU A 2 -9.02 -11.64 -15.51
C LEU A 2 -9.19 -11.50 -13.98
N VAL A 3 -8.09 -11.51 -13.22
CA VAL A 3 -8.11 -11.39 -11.75
C VAL A 3 -8.74 -10.07 -11.23
N GLY A 4 -8.71 -9.00 -12.03
CA GLY A 4 -9.34 -7.71 -11.67
C GLY A 4 -10.86 -7.69 -11.88
N LEU A 5 -11.41 -8.61 -12.69
CA LEU A 5 -12.85 -8.75 -12.96
C LEU A 5 -13.54 -9.68 -11.95
N GLU A 6 -12.80 -10.58 -11.31
CA GLU A 6 -13.32 -11.46 -10.24
C GLU A 6 -13.34 -10.79 -8.86
N LEU A 7 -12.51 -9.74 -8.69
CA LEU A 7 -12.60 -8.82 -7.56
C LEU A 7 -13.84 -7.94 -7.69
N SER A 8 -14.98 -8.51 -7.33
CA SER A 8 -16.22 -7.75 -7.15
C SER A 8 -15.98 -6.74 -6.02
N PHE A 9 -16.04 -5.45 -6.35
CA PHE A 9 -15.91 -4.35 -5.37
C PHE A 9 -16.88 -4.52 -4.19
N ASP A 10 -18.04 -5.12 -4.46
CA ASP A 10 -19.03 -5.50 -3.44
C ASP A 10 -18.47 -6.43 -2.36
N LYS A 11 -17.58 -7.37 -2.71
CA LYS A 11 -16.99 -8.31 -1.76
C LYS A 11 -15.99 -7.66 -0.82
N ILE A 12 -15.31 -6.59 -1.25
CA ILE A 12 -14.34 -5.85 -0.43
C ILE A 12 -15.07 -4.82 0.46
N ARG A 13 -16.27 -4.38 0.08
CA ARG A 13 -17.05 -3.36 0.80
C ARG A 13 -17.27 -3.71 2.27
N ASP A 14 -17.53 -4.98 2.56
CA ASP A 14 -17.79 -5.46 3.93
C ASP A 14 -16.56 -5.36 4.84
N VAL A 15 -15.36 -5.49 4.27
CA VAL A 15 -14.09 -5.39 5.01
C VAL A 15 -13.42 -4.02 4.83
N GLY A 16 -14.03 -3.10 4.08
CA GLY A 16 -13.43 -1.84 3.65
C GLY A 16 -12.97 -0.97 4.82
N LYS A 17 -13.75 -0.87 5.90
CA LYS A 17 -13.32 -0.10 7.09
C LYS A 17 -12.06 -0.67 7.73
N VAL A 18 -12.00 -1.99 7.91
CA VAL A 18 -10.84 -2.68 8.48
C VAL A 18 -9.64 -2.51 7.57
N ALA A 19 -9.82 -2.71 6.27
CA ALA A 19 -8.79 -2.54 5.26
C ALA A 19 -8.22 -1.11 5.22
N VAL A 20 -9.07 -0.08 5.33
CA VAL A 20 -8.64 1.32 5.35
C VAL A 20 -7.83 1.63 6.61
N VAL A 21 -8.34 1.26 7.79
CA VAL A 21 -7.63 1.53 9.05
C VAL A 21 -6.31 0.77 9.11
N ALA A 22 -6.32 -0.51 8.74
CA ALA A 22 -5.13 -1.34 8.72
C ALA A 22 -4.12 -0.88 7.65
N GLY A 23 -4.59 -0.51 6.46
CA GLY A 23 -3.74 -0.03 5.36
C GLY A 23 -3.09 1.31 5.68
N ILE A 24 -3.85 2.29 6.18
CA ILE A 24 -3.28 3.57 6.61
C ILE A 24 -2.30 3.35 7.77
N GLY A 25 -2.68 2.54 8.77
CA GLY A 25 -1.82 2.24 9.90
C GLY A 25 -0.50 1.57 9.47
N GLN A 26 -0.58 0.62 8.54
CA GLN A 26 0.59 -0.06 7.99
C GLN A 26 1.48 0.91 7.21
N VAL A 27 0.91 1.74 6.32
CA VAL A 27 1.66 2.73 5.55
C VAL A 27 2.39 3.71 6.45
N VAL A 28 1.71 4.26 7.45
CA VAL A 28 2.30 5.21 8.40
C VAL A 28 3.41 4.55 9.20
N PHE A 29 3.20 3.32 9.67
CA PHE A 29 4.19 2.58 10.43
C PHE A 29 5.45 2.27 9.62
N THR A 30 5.30 1.78 8.39
CA THR A 30 6.46 1.46 7.52
C THR A 30 7.15 2.71 7.02
N ALA A 31 6.42 3.77 6.66
CA ALA A 31 7.01 5.04 6.24
C ALA A 31 7.77 5.70 7.40
N ALA A 32 7.22 5.69 8.62
CA ALA A 32 7.91 6.21 9.80
C ALA A 32 9.21 5.41 10.08
N GLY A 33 9.15 4.08 10.02
CA GLY A 33 10.34 3.23 10.15
C GLY A 33 11.39 3.51 9.07
N GLY A 34 10.95 3.63 7.81
CA GLY A 34 11.82 3.97 6.69
C GLY A 34 12.44 5.36 6.82
N LEU A 35 11.68 6.35 7.30
CA LEU A 35 12.15 7.72 7.51
C LEU A 35 13.25 7.75 8.58
N ILE A 36 13.01 7.08 9.71
CA ILE A 36 14.00 6.96 10.80
C ILE A 36 15.27 6.29 10.26
N LEU A 37 15.13 5.20 9.51
CA LEU A 37 16.26 4.50 8.92
C LEU A 37 17.06 5.39 7.97
N CYS A 38 16.40 6.08 7.03
CA CYS A 38 17.05 6.99 6.10
C CYS A 38 17.72 8.18 6.82
N TRP A 39 17.08 8.71 7.86
CA TRP A 39 17.66 9.79 8.66
C TRP A 39 18.92 9.33 9.41
N LEU A 40 18.91 8.12 9.99
CA LEU A 40 20.08 7.52 10.63
C LEU A 40 21.21 7.23 9.63
N LEU A 41 20.89 6.96 8.37
CA LEU A 41 21.86 6.81 7.28
C LEU A 41 22.41 8.15 6.77
N GLY A 42 21.95 9.29 7.31
CA GLY A 42 22.46 10.62 6.99
C GLY A 42 21.83 11.26 5.75
N PHE A 43 20.72 10.73 5.23
CA PHE A 43 20.02 11.36 4.11
C PHE A 43 19.36 12.68 4.54
N PRO A 44 19.37 13.71 3.67
CA PRO A 44 18.62 14.93 3.93
C PRO A 44 17.12 14.64 3.98
N LEU A 45 16.38 15.43 4.76
CA LEU A 45 14.98 15.16 5.09
C LEU A 45 14.09 14.92 3.86
N MET A 46 14.28 15.71 2.80
CA MET A 46 13.49 15.57 1.57
C MET A 46 13.73 14.19 0.91
N GLU A 47 14.99 13.78 0.76
CA GLU A 47 15.35 12.48 0.19
C GLU A 47 14.89 11.33 1.09
N ALA A 48 15.04 11.46 2.41
CA ALA A 48 14.57 10.48 3.38
C ALA A 48 13.06 10.25 3.29
N VAL A 49 12.27 11.32 3.11
CA VAL A 49 10.82 11.20 2.89
C VAL A 49 10.52 10.45 1.59
N PHE A 50 11.14 10.85 0.47
CA PHE A 50 10.96 10.16 -0.82
C PHE A 50 11.29 8.66 -0.74
N LEU A 51 12.43 8.32 -0.14
CA LEU A 51 12.88 6.93 0.03
C LEU A 51 11.96 6.15 0.97
N SER A 52 11.53 6.73 2.08
CA SER A 52 10.65 6.07 3.06
C SER A 52 9.28 5.71 2.50
N VAL A 53 8.72 6.57 1.64
CA VAL A 53 7.47 6.30 0.93
C VAL A 53 7.69 5.19 -0.10
N GLY A 54 8.79 5.22 -0.84
CA GLY A 54 9.17 4.15 -1.76
C GLY A 54 9.33 2.79 -1.08
N LEU A 55 9.90 2.76 0.13
CA LEU A 55 10.05 1.54 0.94
C LEU A 55 8.70 0.95 1.41
N THR A 56 7.64 1.74 1.38
CA THR A 56 6.31 1.28 1.78
C THR A 56 5.62 0.50 0.66
N PHE A 57 6.11 0.50 -0.58
CA PHE A 57 5.49 -0.28 -1.67
C PHE A 57 5.52 -1.79 -1.43
N SER A 58 4.46 -2.46 -1.86
CA SER A 58 4.31 -3.91 -1.84
C SER A 58 4.04 -4.46 -3.24
N SER A 59 4.42 -5.71 -3.50
CA SER A 59 4.13 -6.42 -4.75
C SER A 59 2.71 -7.00 -4.75
N THR A 60 1.71 -6.11 -4.81
CA THR A 60 0.27 -6.44 -4.71
C THR A 60 -0.15 -7.51 -5.71
N VAL A 61 0.28 -7.39 -6.98
CA VAL A 61 -0.01 -8.37 -8.05
C VAL A 61 0.45 -9.78 -7.70
N VAL A 62 1.61 -9.93 -7.05
CA VAL A 62 2.15 -11.24 -6.67
C VAL A 62 1.31 -11.87 -5.57
N VAL A 63 0.97 -11.11 -4.53
CA VAL A 63 0.16 -11.64 -3.42
C VAL A 63 -1.26 -11.98 -3.87
N VAL A 64 -1.87 -11.13 -4.68
CA VAL A 64 -3.20 -11.40 -5.24
C VAL A 64 -3.18 -12.67 -6.10
N LYS A 65 -2.17 -12.86 -6.96
CA LYS A 65 -2.01 -14.11 -7.71
C LYS A 65 -1.81 -15.33 -6.82
N LEU A 66 -1.01 -15.22 -5.77
CA LEU A 66 -0.81 -16.33 -4.83
C LEU A 66 -2.10 -16.71 -4.08
N LEU A 67 -2.93 -15.73 -3.72
CA LEU A 67 -4.23 -16.00 -3.13
C LEU A 67 -5.20 -16.64 -4.13
N ASP A 68 -5.13 -16.24 -5.40
CA ASP A 68 -5.93 -16.79 -6.49
C ASP A 68 -5.58 -18.26 -6.76
N GLU A 69 -4.29 -18.55 -6.90
CA GLU A 69 -3.76 -19.90 -7.08
C GLU A 69 -4.13 -20.85 -5.93
N LYS A 70 -4.36 -20.30 -4.74
CA LYS A 70 -4.82 -21.05 -3.56
C LYS A 70 -6.34 -21.15 -3.43
N GLY A 71 -7.11 -20.45 -4.27
CA GLY A 71 -8.56 -20.33 -4.14
C GLY A 71 -9.00 -19.54 -2.89
N GLU A 72 -8.11 -18.70 -2.35
CA GLU A 72 -8.28 -18.00 -1.07
C GLU A 72 -8.63 -16.51 -1.24
N LEU A 73 -8.79 -16.01 -2.46
CA LEU A 73 -9.15 -14.61 -2.73
C LEU A 73 -10.44 -14.17 -2.04
N ASP A 74 -11.46 -15.03 -2.02
CA ASP A 74 -12.77 -14.73 -1.42
C ASP A 74 -12.82 -14.99 0.10
N SER A 75 -11.73 -15.49 0.69
CA SER A 75 -11.61 -15.65 2.14
C SER A 75 -11.65 -14.29 2.85
N LEU A 76 -11.95 -14.28 4.14
CA LEU A 76 -11.99 -13.04 4.93
C LEU A 76 -10.64 -12.30 4.88
N TYR A 77 -9.53 -13.03 5.10
CA TYR A 77 -8.20 -12.42 5.09
C TYR A 77 -7.73 -12.08 3.68
N GLY A 78 -8.14 -12.85 2.65
CA GLY A 78 -7.85 -12.53 1.25
C GLY A 78 -8.47 -11.19 0.85
N ARG A 79 -9.75 -11.00 1.19
CA ARG A 79 -10.46 -9.72 0.98
C ARG A 79 -9.85 -8.57 1.76
N ILE A 80 -9.46 -8.80 3.02
CA ILE A 80 -8.77 -7.79 3.84
C ILE A 80 -7.41 -7.43 3.22
N ALA A 81 -6.62 -8.42 2.81
CA ALA A 81 -5.30 -8.21 2.21
C ALA A 81 -5.40 -7.39 0.93
N VAL A 82 -6.31 -7.76 0.01
CA VAL A 82 -6.59 -7.01 -1.21
C VAL A 82 -7.01 -5.57 -0.87
N GLY A 83 -7.90 -5.40 0.10
CA GLY A 83 -8.35 -4.07 0.53
C GLY A 83 -7.20 -3.21 1.08
N ILE A 84 -6.32 -3.78 1.90
CA ILE A 84 -5.13 -3.09 2.44
C ILE A 84 -4.22 -2.65 1.31
N PHE A 85 -3.96 -3.53 0.33
CA PHE A 85 -3.12 -3.23 -0.82
C PHE A 85 -3.68 -2.10 -1.69
N LEU A 86 -4.99 -2.09 -1.93
CA LEU A 86 -5.65 -1.00 -2.67
C LEU A 86 -5.51 0.33 -1.95
N VAL A 87 -5.72 0.35 -0.62
CA VAL A 87 -5.57 1.57 0.20
C VAL A 87 -4.12 2.05 0.18
N GLN A 88 -3.16 1.13 0.35
CA GLN A 88 -1.73 1.41 0.32
C GLN A 88 -1.30 2.04 -1.01
N ASP A 89 -1.68 1.44 -2.15
CA ASP A 89 -1.30 1.94 -3.48
C ASP A 89 -1.88 3.34 -3.73
N LEU A 90 -3.15 3.57 -3.36
CA LEU A 90 -3.77 4.89 -3.48
C LEU A 90 -3.06 5.95 -2.63
N VAL A 91 -2.76 5.64 -1.37
CA VAL A 91 -2.06 6.56 -0.47
C VAL A 91 -0.66 6.87 -1.00
N ALA A 92 0.08 5.85 -1.47
CA ALA A 92 1.41 6.03 -2.04
C ALA A 92 1.40 6.92 -3.28
N ILE A 93 0.46 6.72 -4.22
CA ILE A 93 0.31 7.56 -5.42
C ILE A 93 0.03 9.02 -5.03
N LEU A 94 -0.87 9.27 -4.08
CA LEU A 94 -1.19 10.62 -3.62
C LEU A 94 0.03 11.32 -2.99
N ILE A 95 0.74 10.61 -2.12
CA ILE A 95 1.93 11.12 -1.43
C ILE A 95 3.01 11.45 -2.46
N LEU A 96 3.35 10.52 -3.34
CA LEU A 96 4.41 10.71 -4.34
C LEU A 96 4.07 11.81 -5.34
N THR A 97 2.81 11.91 -5.76
CA THR A 97 2.35 12.99 -6.66
C THR A 97 2.51 14.36 -6.00
N PHE A 98 2.13 14.47 -4.72
CA PHE A 98 2.28 15.71 -3.96
C PHE A 98 3.76 16.08 -3.76
N LEU A 99 4.60 15.11 -3.40
CA LEU A 99 6.05 15.30 -3.24
C LEU A 99 6.74 15.69 -4.56
N ALA A 100 6.39 15.05 -5.68
CA ALA A 100 6.91 15.40 -6.99
C ALA A 100 6.51 16.83 -7.41
N GLY A 101 5.29 17.25 -7.09
CA GLY A 101 4.82 18.62 -7.33
C GLY A 101 5.57 19.68 -6.51
N LEU A 102 6.03 19.34 -5.31
CA LEU A 102 6.84 20.24 -4.46
C LEU A 102 8.32 20.30 -4.87
N GLY A 103 8.87 19.21 -5.41
CA GLY A 103 10.28 19.14 -5.84
C GLY A 103 10.55 19.69 -7.24
N GLY A 104 9.51 19.96 -8.04
CA GLY A 104 9.61 20.47 -9.41
C GLY A 104 9.45 22.00 -9.56
N GLY A 105 9.55 22.75 -8.47
CA GLY A 105 9.50 24.23 -8.45
C GLY A 105 10.88 24.86 -8.29
#